data_AF-A0A1M5EIH6-F1
#
_entry.id   AF-A0A1M5EIH6-F1
#
_cell.length_a   1.000
_cell.length_b   1.000
_cell.length_c   1.000
_cell.angle_alpha   90.00
_cell.angle_beta   90.00
_cell.angle_gamma   90.00
#
_symmetry.space_group_name_H-M   'P 1'
#
loop_
_entity.id
_entity.type
_entity.pdbx_description
1 polymer ?
#
loop_
_entity_poly.entity_id
_entity_poly.type
_entity_poly.pdbx_seq_one_letter_code
_entity_poly.pdbx_strand_id
1 'polypeptide(L)'
;MDDQLKLLISVYEEEKIRLQKLIDACIAETEYLMAHYHSEALHQLNGRLQTLNNIEDKLYDEKESRQRWIHGLQKQIEVESLTNMKEYLEKRLQHEKEALERLNQTPKQATLPGHETLLDETLKKLVDKKIKNLRLVLKKTDNLFLSISYSKKVLKLTLPYVKQHTKKWILNEDHINAFKNMGFELAESETKLCLTLSGDKEDLLNRVQLILSKIVFEIFYFKEFANESYIQFADKSSR
;
A
#
# COMPACT_ATOMS: atom_id res chain seq x y z
N MET A 1 18.98 -3.27 1.65
CA MET A 1 17.51 -3.06 1.65
C MET A 1 17.13 -1.97 2.64
N ASP A 2 17.60 -2.03 3.90
CA ASP A 2 17.33 -1.00 4.93
C ASP A 2 17.80 0.41 4.51
N ASP A 3 19.02 0.56 3.98
CA ASP A 3 19.52 1.88 3.53
C ASP A 3 18.79 2.45 2.30
N GLN A 4 18.32 1.60 1.38
CA GLN A 4 17.58 2.03 0.19
C GLN A 4 16.17 2.48 0.56
N LEU A 5 15.52 1.80 1.51
CA LEU A 5 14.22 2.20 2.03
C LEU A 5 14.31 3.55 2.74
N LYS A 6 15.31 3.72 3.61
CA LYS A 6 15.56 4.99 4.32
C LYS A 6 15.85 6.14 3.34
N LEU A 7 16.66 5.89 2.31
CA LEU A 7 16.91 6.88 1.25
C LEU A 7 15.63 7.24 0.48
N LEU A 8 14.79 6.26 0.16
CA LEU A 8 13.53 6.51 -0.54
C LEU A 8 12.57 7.34 0.34
N ILE A 9 12.48 7.02 1.63
CA ILE A 9 11.70 7.80 2.60
C ILE A 9 12.23 9.25 2.66
N SER A 10 13.54 9.45 2.76
CA SER A 10 14.12 10.80 2.84
C SER A 10 13.82 11.64 1.60
N VAL A 11 13.93 11.05 0.40
CA VAL A 11 13.61 11.75 -0.86
C VAL A 11 12.13 12.16 -0.89
N TYR A 12 11.22 11.30 -0.44
CA TYR A 12 9.80 11.65 -0.40
C TYR A 12 9.47 12.70 0.67
N GLU A 13 10.16 12.71 1.82
CA GLU A 13 9.99 13.78 2.81
C GLU A 13 10.49 15.14 2.29
N GLU A 14 11.59 15.18 1.53
CA GLU A 14 12.04 16.41 0.85
C GLU A 14 11.00 16.91 -0.17
N GLU A 15 10.43 16.01 -0.95
CA GLU A 15 9.39 16.33 -1.92
C GLU A 15 8.11 16.84 -1.25
N LYS A 16 7.76 16.29 -0.09
CA LYS A 16 6.61 16.74 0.72
C LYS A 16 6.79 18.19 1.16
N ILE A 17 7.98 18.55 1.64
CA ILE A 17 8.32 19.93 2.00
C ILE A 17 8.23 20.85 0.78
N ARG A 18 8.71 20.38 -0.38
CA ARG A 18 8.64 21.14 -1.63
C ARG A 18 7.20 21.40 -2.07
N LEU A 19 6.34 20.39 -2.04
CA LEU A 19 4.92 20.52 -2.38
C LEU A 19 4.20 21.48 -1.43
N GLN A 20 4.48 21.42 -0.12
CA GLN A 20 3.90 22.37 0.84
C GLN A 20 4.27 23.82 0.50
N LYS A 21 5.54 24.08 0.16
CA LYS A 21 5.99 25.42 -0.26
C LYS A 21 5.28 25.90 -1.53
N LEU A 22 5.04 25.01 -2.50
CA LEU A 22 4.31 25.35 -3.73
C LEU A 22 2.84 25.67 -3.44
N ILE A 23 2.19 24.91 -2.55
CA ILE A 23 0.82 25.19 -2.11
C ILE A 23 0.75 26.57 -1.47
N ASP A 24 1.65 26.87 -0.53
CA ASP A 24 1.67 28.15 0.19
C ASP A 24 1.91 29.33 -0.78
N ALA A 25 2.79 29.16 -1.77
CA ALA A 25 3.05 30.16 -2.81
C ALA A 25 1.81 30.39 -3.70
N CYS A 26 1.18 29.32 -4.20
CA CYS A 26 -0.04 29.43 -5.01
C CYS A 26 -1.19 30.08 -4.22
N ILE A 27 -1.33 29.79 -2.92
CA ILE A 27 -2.34 30.43 -2.06
C ILE A 27 -2.06 31.93 -1.93
N ALA A 28 -0.80 32.33 -1.72
CA ALA A 28 -0.39 33.73 -1.64
C ALA A 28 -0.65 34.49 -2.95
N GLU A 29 -0.50 33.82 -4.09
CA GLU A 29 -0.75 34.34 -5.44
C GLU A 29 -2.21 34.18 -5.90
N THR A 30 -3.10 33.66 -5.05
CA THR A 30 -4.52 33.36 -5.35
C THR A 30 -4.73 32.34 -6.50
N GLU A 31 -3.72 31.55 -6.81
CA GLU A 31 -3.75 30.46 -7.80
C GLU A 31 -4.37 29.18 -7.21
N TYR A 32 -5.63 29.25 -6.79
CA TYR A 32 -6.27 28.16 -6.05
C TYR A 32 -6.36 26.83 -6.82
N LEU A 33 -6.47 26.88 -8.15
CA LEU A 33 -6.50 25.67 -8.98
C LEU A 33 -5.15 24.94 -8.94
N MET A 34 -4.03 25.67 -9.00
CA MET A 34 -2.69 25.08 -8.88
C MET A 34 -2.44 24.58 -7.46
N ALA A 35 -2.86 25.34 -6.44
CA ALA A 35 -2.81 24.89 -5.05
C ALA A 35 -3.60 23.58 -4.86
N HIS A 36 -4.74 23.43 -5.51
CA HIS A 36 -5.53 22.19 -5.48
C HIS A 36 -4.75 21.00 -6.07
N TYR A 37 -4.17 21.13 -7.27
CA TYR A 37 -3.39 20.05 -7.87
C TYR A 37 -2.14 19.69 -7.05
N HIS A 38 -1.45 20.68 -6.46
CA HIS A 38 -0.34 20.40 -5.55
C HIS A 38 -0.80 19.71 -4.26
N SER A 39 -1.98 20.05 -3.75
CA SER A 39 -2.59 19.37 -2.60
C SER A 39 -2.95 17.92 -2.92
N GLU A 40 -3.48 17.64 -4.11
CA GLU A 40 -3.72 16.27 -4.57
C GLU A 40 -2.42 15.46 -4.67
N ALA A 41 -1.37 16.04 -5.23
CA ALA A 41 -0.05 15.40 -5.29
C ALA A 41 0.52 15.14 -3.89
N LEU A 42 0.37 16.08 -2.96
CA LEU A 42 0.79 15.94 -1.56
C LEU A 42 0.01 14.83 -0.85
N HIS A 43 -1.29 14.71 -1.12
CA HIS A 43 -2.12 13.63 -0.57
C HIS A 43 -1.62 12.25 -1.03
N GLN A 44 -1.35 12.09 -2.33
CA GLN A 44 -0.81 10.84 -2.87
C GLN A 44 0.58 10.52 -2.29
N LEU A 45 1.45 11.52 -2.17
CA LEU A 45 2.78 11.38 -1.59
C LEU A 45 2.72 10.95 -0.12
N ASN A 46 1.82 11.53 0.68
CA ASN A 46 1.62 11.14 2.07
C ASN A 46 1.17 9.68 2.21
N GLY A 47 0.29 9.19 1.33
CA GLY A 47 -0.09 7.77 1.32
C GLY A 47 1.09 6.83 1.04
N ARG A 48 2.00 7.24 0.13
CA ARG A 48 3.24 6.49 -0.15
C ARG A 48 4.19 6.51 1.04
N LEU A 49 4.41 7.68 1.66
CA LEU A 49 5.24 7.82 2.86
C LEU A 49 4.71 6.97 4.00
N GLN A 50 3.39 7.02 4.26
CA GLN A 50 2.74 6.18 5.24
C GLN A 50 3.02 4.70 4.97
N THR A 51 2.88 4.26 3.73
CA THR A 51 3.17 2.87 3.35
C THR A 51 4.61 2.47 3.65
N LEU A 52 5.58 3.28 3.23
CA LEU A 52 7.01 3.02 3.44
C LEU A 52 7.39 3.02 4.92
N ASN A 53 6.90 3.98 5.68
CA ASN A 53 7.14 4.06 7.12
C ASN A 53 6.56 2.85 7.86
N ASN A 54 5.43 2.30 7.39
CA ASN A 54 4.88 1.08 7.97
C ASN A 54 5.64 -0.20 7.59
N ILE A 55 6.43 -0.17 6.52
CA ILE A 55 7.36 -1.26 6.18
C ILE A 55 8.56 -1.22 7.12
N GLU A 56 9.08 -0.03 7.42
CA GLU A 56 10.18 0.15 8.38
C GLU A 56 9.72 -0.12 9.83
N ASP A 57 8.52 0.33 10.18
CA ASP A 57 7.92 0.16 11.50
C ASP A 57 6.44 -0.19 11.38
N LYS A 58 6.10 -1.46 11.61
CA LYS A 58 4.72 -1.95 11.56
C LYS A 58 3.73 -1.17 12.43
N LEU A 59 4.21 -0.55 13.52
CA LEU A 59 3.41 0.24 14.46
C LEU A 59 3.35 1.73 14.10
N TYR A 60 3.91 2.16 12.97
CA TYR A 60 4.01 3.56 12.58
C TYR A 60 2.65 4.29 12.61
N ASP A 61 1.61 3.76 11.97
CA ASP A 61 0.27 4.40 12.01
C ASP A 61 -0.28 4.57 13.43
N GLU A 62 -0.05 3.57 14.29
CA GLU A 62 -0.57 3.62 15.65
C GLU A 62 0.17 4.71 16.44
N LYS A 63 1.49 4.80 16.28
CA LYS A 63 2.32 5.86 16.86
C LYS A 63 1.90 7.24 16.34
N GLU A 64 1.72 7.40 15.03
CA GLU A 64 1.32 8.67 14.42
C GLU A 64 -0.09 9.10 14.87
N SER A 65 -1.04 8.16 14.93
CA SER A 65 -2.39 8.42 15.46
C SER A 65 -2.33 8.89 16.92
N ARG A 66 -1.59 8.18 17.79
CA ARG A 66 -1.40 8.56 19.20
C ARG A 66 -0.76 9.95 19.32
N GLN A 67 0.24 10.27 18.51
CA GLN A 67 0.85 11.60 18.46
C GLN A 67 -0.16 12.69 18.08
N ARG A 68 -1.02 12.43 17.08
CA ARG A 68 -2.11 13.36 16.72
C ARG A 68 -3.10 13.57 17.86
N TRP A 69 -3.48 12.51 18.57
CA TRP A 69 -4.34 12.61 19.76
C TRP A 69 -3.69 13.42 20.88
N ILE A 70 -2.41 13.15 21.17
CA ILE A 70 -1.63 13.90 22.17
C ILE A 70 -1.62 15.39 21.83
N HIS A 71 -1.31 15.75 20.59
CA HIS A 71 -1.29 17.14 20.13
C HIS A 71 -2.67 17.82 20.25
N GLY A 72 -3.73 17.11 19.85
CA GLY A 72 -5.10 17.61 19.99
C GLY A 72 -5.50 17.85 21.44
N LEU A 73 -5.15 16.92 22.34
CA LEU A 73 -5.40 17.06 23.78
C LEU A 73 -4.62 18.23 24.39
N GLN A 74 -3.36 18.43 24.00
CA GLN A 74 -2.55 19.56 24.45
C GLN A 74 -3.21 20.90 24.07
N LYS A 75 -3.61 21.05 22.81
CA LYS A 75 -4.33 22.25 22.36
C LYS A 75 -5.65 22.46 23.09
N GLN A 76 -6.40 21.39 23.37
CA GLN A 76 -7.65 21.49 24.10
C GLN A 76 -7.44 21.92 25.55
N ILE A 77 -6.40 21.42 26.22
CA ILE A 77 -6.03 21.80 27.59
C ILE A 77 -5.64 23.29 27.68
N GLU A 78 -4.99 23.83 26.65
CA GLU A 78 -4.56 25.24 26.60
C GLU A 78 -5.75 26.22 26.59
N VAL A 79 -6.86 25.84 25.95
CA VAL A 79 -8.05 26.69 25.80
C VAL A 79 -9.17 26.36 26.80
N GLU A 80 -9.04 25.27 27.55
CA GLU A 80 -10.06 24.84 28.51
C GLU A 80 -10.01 25.69 29.79
N SER A 81 -11.19 26.17 30.20
CA SER A 81 -11.36 27.07 31.34
C SER A 81 -11.88 26.38 32.60
N LEU A 82 -12.52 25.20 32.44
CA LEU A 82 -13.08 24.44 33.55
C LEU A 82 -12.03 23.52 34.17
N THR A 83 -11.67 23.76 35.45
CA THR A 83 -10.65 22.99 36.18
C THR A 83 -10.90 21.47 36.16
N ASN A 84 -12.13 21.03 36.44
CA ASN A 84 -12.47 19.60 36.43
C ASN A 84 -12.31 18.96 35.05
N MET A 85 -12.59 19.73 33.99
CA MET A 85 -12.44 19.26 32.61
C MET A 85 -10.96 19.21 32.23
N LYS A 86 -10.18 20.20 32.66
CA LYS A 86 -8.73 20.24 32.48
C LYS A 86 -8.04 19.04 33.13
N GLU A 87 -8.38 18.71 34.38
CA GLU A 87 -7.86 17.53 35.07
C GLU A 87 -8.21 16.21 34.35
N TYR A 88 -9.43 16.11 33.81
CA TYR A 88 -9.84 14.95 33.01
C TYR A 88 -9.00 14.83 31.72
N LEU A 89 -8.80 15.94 31.01
CA LEU A 89 -8.00 15.99 29.79
C LEU A 89 -6.52 15.67 30.05
N GLU A 90 -5.96 16.16 31.16
CA GLU A 90 -4.59 15.88 31.58
C GLU A 90 -4.38 14.39 31.88
N LYS A 91 -5.32 13.74 32.58
CA LYS A 91 -5.29 12.28 32.81
C LYS A 91 -5.32 11.51 31.49
N ARG A 92 -6.17 11.93 30.55
CA ARG A 92 -6.25 11.31 29.22
C ARG A 92 -4.96 11.54 28.42
N LEU A 93 -4.38 12.73 28.47
CA LEU A 93 -3.09 13.05 27.84
C LEU A 93 -1.98 12.14 28.36
N GLN A 94 -1.91 11.93 29.67
CA GLN A 94 -0.93 11.05 30.29
C GLN A 94 -1.10 9.60 29.83
N HIS A 95 -2.33 9.10 29.78
CA HIS A 95 -2.63 7.77 29.25
C HIS A 95 -2.15 7.59 27.80
N GLU A 96 -2.42 8.57 26.93
CA GLU A 96 -1.97 8.51 25.53
C GLU A 96 -0.44 8.56 25.39
N LYS A 97 0.24 9.35 26.22
CA LYS A 97 1.72 9.39 26.26
C LYS A 97 2.32 8.06 26.70
N GLU A 98 1.76 7.45 27.74
CA GLU A 98 2.21 6.13 28.21
C GLU A 98 1.97 5.04 27.16
N ALA A 99 0.82 5.07 26.47
CA ALA A 99 0.54 4.14 25.38
C ALA A 99 1.56 4.30 24.23
N LEU A 100 1.88 5.53 23.84
CA LEU A 100 2.89 5.81 22.81
C LEU A 100 4.28 5.29 23.23
N GLU A 101 4.66 5.50 24.48
CA GLU A 101 5.95 5.03 25.01
C GLU A 101 6.07 3.51 24.95
N ARG A 102 5.01 2.78 25.31
CA ARG A 102 4.96 1.31 25.19
C ARG A 102 5.15 0.84 23.73
N LEU A 103 4.55 1.55 22.77
CA LEU A 103 4.73 1.24 21.35
C LEU A 103 6.16 1.50 20.88
N ASN A 104 6.84 2.53 21.41
CA ASN A 104 8.24 2.83 21.08
C ASN A 104 9.23 1.79 21.63
N GLN A 105 8.90 1.18 22.77
CA GLN A 105 9.70 0.13 23.39
C GLN A 105 9.52 -1.25 22.73
N THR A 106 8.52 -1.40 21.85
CA THR A 106 8.31 -2.65 21.13
C THR A 106 9.43 -2.85 20.10
N PRO A 107 10.19 -3.96 20.15
CA PRO A 107 11.29 -4.20 19.23
C PRO A 107 10.81 -4.19 17.77
N LYS A 108 11.50 -3.44 16.91
CA LYS A 108 11.27 -3.53 15.46
C LYS A 108 11.55 -4.97 15.01
N GLN A 109 10.60 -5.60 14.34
CA GLN A 109 10.83 -6.92 13.75
C GLN A 109 11.92 -6.78 12.67
N ALA A 110 12.98 -7.58 12.78
CA ALA A 110 14.04 -7.59 11.79
C ALA A 110 13.48 -8.08 10.44
N THR A 111 13.57 -7.24 9.41
CA THR A 111 13.31 -7.66 8.03
C THR A 111 14.41 -8.62 7.61
N LEU A 112 14.05 -9.85 7.24
CA LEU A 112 15.04 -10.85 6.78
C LEU A 112 15.71 -10.34 5.49
N PRO A 113 17.06 -10.25 5.44
CA PRO A 113 17.75 -9.78 4.25
C PRO A 113 17.86 -10.88 3.17
N GLY A 114 17.55 -10.51 1.92
CA GLY A 114 18.39 -10.87 0.77
C GLY A 114 18.30 -12.26 0.13
N HIS A 115 17.19 -12.99 0.25
CA HIS A 115 16.99 -14.23 -0.52
C HIS A 115 15.91 -14.08 -1.59
N GLU A 116 16.03 -14.86 -2.69
CA GLU A 116 14.94 -15.08 -3.63
C GLU A 116 13.68 -15.35 -2.83
N THR A 117 12.68 -14.50 -3.00
CA THR A 117 11.46 -14.64 -2.24
C THR A 117 10.73 -15.89 -2.73
N LEU A 118 9.88 -16.47 -1.89
CA LEU A 118 8.97 -17.54 -2.30
C LEU A 118 8.17 -17.15 -3.57
N LEU A 119 7.87 -15.86 -3.73
CA LEU A 119 7.21 -15.32 -4.92
C LEU A 119 8.10 -15.45 -6.16
N ASP A 120 9.37 -15.07 -6.07
CA ASP A 120 10.33 -15.14 -7.18
C ASP A 120 10.51 -16.58 -7.67
N GLU A 121 10.72 -17.51 -6.74
CA GLU A 121 10.85 -18.93 -7.06
C GLU A 121 9.58 -19.47 -7.73
N THR A 122 8.41 -19.06 -7.24
CA THR A 122 7.12 -19.53 -7.76
C THR A 122 6.82 -18.95 -9.14
N LEU A 123 7.17 -17.68 -9.39
CA LEU A 123 7.06 -17.05 -10.70
C LEU A 123 8.00 -17.71 -11.71
N LYS A 124 9.24 -18.02 -11.32
CA LYS A 124 10.17 -18.79 -12.15
C LYS A 124 9.58 -20.17 -12.51
N LYS A 125 9.05 -20.91 -11.53
CA LYS A 125 8.36 -22.19 -11.76
C LYS A 125 7.19 -22.04 -12.76
N LEU A 126 6.46 -20.93 -12.72
CA LEU A 126 5.35 -20.65 -13.65
C LEU A 126 5.86 -20.46 -15.09
N VAL A 127 6.88 -19.63 -15.28
CA VAL A 127 7.42 -19.32 -16.61
C VAL A 127 8.19 -20.51 -17.21
N ASP A 128 8.77 -21.35 -16.35
CA ASP A 128 9.35 -22.65 -16.73
C ASP A 128 8.29 -23.74 -16.96
N LYS A 129 7.01 -23.41 -16.81
CA LYS A 129 5.86 -24.33 -17.00
C LYS A 129 5.88 -25.52 -16.05
N LYS A 130 6.58 -25.46 -14.91
CA LYS A 130 6.57 -26.47 -13.83
C LYS A 130 5.24 -26.43 -13.07
N ILE A 131 4.66 -25.23 -12.93
CA ILE A 131 3.28 -25.03 -12.46
C ILE A 131 2.43 -24.46 -13.60
N LYS A 132 1.11 -24.71 -13.58
CA LYS A 132 0.18 -24.21 -14.61
C LYS A 132 -0.28 -22.79 -14.32
N ASN A 133 -0.65 -22.54 -13.06
CA ASN A 133 -1.24 -21.30 -12.60
C ASN A 133 -0.70 -20.98 -11.21
N LEU A 134 -0.64 -19.69 -10.91
CA LEU A 134 -0.30 -19.12 -9.62
C LEU A 134 -1.46 -18.21 -9.18
N ARG A 135 -1.84 -18.26 -7.92
CA ARG A 135 -2.76 -17.31 -7.30
C ARG A 135 -2.03 -16.59 -6.18
N LEU A 136 -1.96 -15.27 -6.29
CA LEU A 136 -1.55 -14.39 -5.21
C LEU A 136 -2.81 -13.92 -4.50
N VAL A 137 -3.15 -14.56 -3.38
CA VAL A 137 -4.29 -14.15 -2.56
C VAL A 137 -3.86 -12.94 -1.75
N LEU A 138 -4.54 -11.82 -1.97
CA LEU A 138 -4.30 -10.56 -1.24
C LEU A 138 -5.11 -10.58 0.05
N LYS A 139 -6.40 -10.94 -0.05
CA LYS A 139 -7.32 -10.96 1.09
C LYS A 139 -8.24 -12.18 1.06
N LYS A 140 -7.97 -13.13 1.95
CA LYS A 140 -8.70 -14.41 2.01
C LYS A 140 -10.19 -14.25 2.29
N THR A 141 -10.56 -13.44 3.29
CA THR A 141 -11.95 -13.22 3.72
C THR A 141 -12.82 -12.68 2.60
N ASP A 142 -12.25 -11.78 1.80
CA ASP A 142 -12.92 -11.15 0.67
C ASP A 142 -12.79 -11.93 -0.64
N ASN A 143 -12.02 -13.02 -0.65
CA ASN A 143 -11.65 -13.78 -1.86
C ASN A 143 -11.02 -12.87 -2.93
N LEU A 144 -10.22 -11.89 -2.50
CA LEU A 144 -9.50 -10.95 -3.38
C LEU A 144 -8.14 -11.57 -3.72
N PHE A 145 -7.91 -11.88 -5.00
CA PHE A 145 -6.66 -12.48 -5.46
C PHE A 145 -6.33 -12.11 -6.90
N LEU A 146 -5.05 -12.19 -7.24
CA LEU A 146 -4.56 -12.11 -8.62
C LEU A 146 -4.24 -13.52 -9.12
N SER A 147 -4.83 -13.90 -10.25
CA SER A 147 -4.49 -15.13 -10.96
C SER A 147 -3.45 -14.83 -12.02
N ILE A 148 -2.34 -15.58 -12.00
CA ILE A 148 -1.23 -15.47 -12.93
C ILE A 148 -1.10 -16.80 -13.67
N SER A 149 -1.02 -16.73 -14.99
CA SER A 149 -0.87 -17.92 -15.85
C SER A 149 0.10 -17.63 -16.98
N TYR A 150 0.80 -18.66 -17.45
CA TYR A 150 1.76 -18.53 -18.54
C TYR A 150 1.51 -19.60 -19.61
N SER A 151 1.22 -19.16 -20.84
CA SER A 151 0.95 -20.06 -21.96
C SER A 151 1.39 -19.42 -23.27
N LYS A 152 1.89 -20.22 -24.23
CA LYS A 152 2.29 -19.73 -25.56
C LYS A 152 3.23 -18.49 -25.54
N LYS A 153 4.14 -18.41 -24.57
CA LYS A 153 5.05 -17.25 -24.34
C LYS A 153 4.35 -15.95 -23.93
N VAL A 154 3.13 -16.06 -23.41
CA VAL A 154 2.32 -14.95 -22.94
C VAL A 154 2.00 -15.17 -21.47
N LEU A 155 2.31 -14.18 -20.65
CA LEU A 155 1.96 -14.16 -19.24
C LEU A 155 0.69 -13.33 -19.06
N LYS A 156 -0.31 -13.91 -18.41
CA LYS A 156 -1.59 -13.25 -18.15
C LYS A 156 -1.81 -13.10 -16.67
N LEU A 157 -2.03 -11.85 -16.24
CA LEU A 157 -2.53 -11.52 -14.91
C LEU A 157 -4.02 -11.26 -15.01
N THR A 158 -4.77 -11.68 -14.00
CA THR A 158 -6.22 -11.50 -13.96
C THR A 158 -6.67 -11.22 -12.54
N LEU A 159 -7.39 -10.12 -12.35
CA LEU A 159 -8.17 -9.83 -11.16
C LEU A 159 -9.62 -10.27 -11.45
N PRO A 160 -10.09 -11.41 -10.90
CA PRO A 160 -11.44 -11.88 -11.11
C PRO A 160 -12.44 -11.15 -10.19
N TYR A 161 -13.72 -11.45 -10.38
CA TYR A 161 -14.83 -11.00 -9.54
C TYR A 161 -14.96 -9.48 -9.36
N VAL A 162 -14.48 -8.68 -10.32
CA VAL A 162 -14.47 -7.20 -10.24
C VAL A 162 -15.85 -6.66 -9.90
N LYS A 163 -16.88 -7.03 -10.70
CA LYS A 163 -18.28 -6.65 -10.42
C LYS A 163 -18.79 -7.02 -9.03
N GLN A 164 -18.36 -8.16 -8.48
CA GLN A 164 -18.76 -8.58 -7.14
C GLN A 164 -18.06 -7.75 -6.07
N HIS A 165 -16.75 -7.51 -6.23
CA HIS A 165 -15.97 -6.68 -5.32
C HIS A 165 -16.46 -5.23 -5.32
N THR A 166 -16.89 -4.70 -6.47
CA THR A 166 -17.49 -3.36 -6.55
C THR A 166 -18.80 -3.27 -5.78
N LYS A 167 -19.69 -4.27 -5.92
CA LYS A 167 -20.94 -4.31 -5.13
C LYS A 167 -20.73 -4.40 -3.63
N LYS A 168 -19.60 -4.96 -3.19
CA LYS A 168 -19.21 -5.10 -1.78
C LYS A 168 -18.34 -3.96 -1.28
N TRP A 169 -18.10 -2.92 -2.09
CA TRP A 169 -17.20 -1.81 -1.75
C TRP A 169 -15.76 -2.22 -1.45
N ILE A 170 -15.34 -3.40 -1.95
CA ILE A 170 -13.94 -3.86 -1.88
C ILE A 170 -13.13 -3.19 -2.99
N LEU A 171 -13.74 -2.97 -4.16
CA LEU A 171 -13.16 -2.20 -5.26
C LEU A 171 -14.02 -0.99 -5.56
N ASN A 172 -13.44 0.20 -5.58
CA ASN A 172 -14.11 1.40 -6.05
C ASN A 172 -13.65 1.74 -7.48
N GLU A 173 -14.18 2.81 -8.05
CA GLU A 173 -13.83 3.27 -9.39
C GLU A 173 -12.36 3.68 -9.50
N ASP A 174 -11.80 4.27 -8.45
CA ASP A 174 -10.38 4.66 -8.40
C ASP A 174 -9.46 3.45 -8.50
N HIS A 175 -9.75 2.36 -7.79
CA HIS A 175 -9.00 1.10 -7.92
C HIS A 175 -9.05 0.59 -9.36
N ILE A 176 -10.24 0.58 -9.98
CA ILE A 176 -10.42 0.10 -11.37
C ILE A 176 -9.62 0.97 -12.34
N ASN A 177 -9.66 2.30 -12.18
CA ASN A 177 -8.92 3.23 -13.01
C ASN A 177 -7.41 3.10 -12.83
N ALA A 178 -6.93 2.86 -11.60
CA ALA A 178 -5.53 2.57 -11.34
C ALA A 178 -5.06 1.28 -12.04
N PHE A 179 -5.89 0.22 -12.04
CA PHE A 179 -5.61 -1.00 -12.82
C PHE A 179 -5.55 -0.70 -14.33
N LYS A 180 -6.50 0.08 -14.86
CA LYS A 180 -6.51 0.47 -16.28
C LYS A 180 -5.25 1.26 -16.66
N ASN A 181 -4.80 2.18 -15.81
CA ASN A 181 -3.59 2.96 -16.02
C ASN A 181 -2.31 2.09 -16.05
N MET A 182 -2.35 0.90 -15.45
CA MET A 182 -1.29 -0.12 -15.56
C MET A 182 -1.43 -1.02 -16.79
N GLY A 183 -2.43 -0.78 -17.65
CA GLY A 183 -2.69 -1.56 -18.86
C GLY A 183 -3.62 -2.75 -18.68
N PHE A 184 -4.32 -2.86 -17.54
CA PHE A 184 -5.37 -3.87 -17.41
C PHE A 184 -6.61 -3.47 -18.21
N GLU A 185 -7.18 -4.42 -18.92
CA GLU A 185 -8.44 -4.24 -19.65
C GLU A 185 -9.58 -4.88 -18.87
N LEU A 186 -10.68 -4.14 -18.72
CA LEU A 186 -11.91 -4.67 -18.15
C LEU A 186 -12.60 -5.50 -19.23
N ALA A 187 -12.85 -6.78 -18.94
CA ALA A 187 -13.57 -7.64 -19.88
C ALA A 187 -14.99 -7.09 -20.12
N GLU A 188 -15.57 -7.36 -21.30
CA GLU A 188 -16.92 -6.89 -21.68
C GLU A 188 -18.01 -7.24 -20.65
N SER A 189 -17.87 -8.38 -19.97
CA SER A 189 -18.79 -8.80 -18.90
C SER A 189 -18.63 -8.05 -17.58
N GLU A 190 -17.63 -7.18 -17.47
CA GLU A 190 -17.19 -6.44 -16.26
C GLU A 190 -16.81 -7.36 -15.09
N THR A 191 -16.65 -8.65 -15.33
CA THR A 191 -16.39 -9.64 -14.27
C THR A 191 -14.92 -9.72 -13.89
N LYS A 192 -14.00 -9.21 -14.72
CA LYS A 192 -12.56 -9.35 -14.52
C LYS A 192 -11.75 -8.25 -15.22
N LEU A 193 -10.64 -7.89 -14.61
CA LEU A 193 -9.57 -7.08 -15.22
C LEU A 193 -8.44 -8.02 -15.66
N CYS A 194 -7.93 -7.87 -16.88
CA CYS A 194 -6.90 -8.72 -17.45
C CYS A 194 -5.73 -7.88 -17.98
N LEU A 195 -4.50 -8.31 -17.67
CA LEU A 195 -3.29 -7.77 -18.28
C LEU A 195 -2.53 -8.90 -18.96
N THR A 196 -2.06 -8.64 -20.18
CA THR A 196 -1.34 -9.62 -21.00
C THR A 196 0.04 -9.08 -21.33
N LEU A 197 1.07 -9.85 -21.01
CA LEU A 197 2.47 -9.51 -21.22
C LEU A 197 3.11 -10.53 -22.16
N SER A 198 3.89 -10.04 -23.10
CA SER A 198 4.71 -10.84 -24.01
C SER A 198 6.15 -10.33 -23.96
N GLY A 199 7.11 -11.24 -24.12
CA GLY A 199 8.53 -10.93 -24.02
C GLY A 199 9.36 -12.19 -23.78
N ASP A 200 10.66 -12.01 -23.55
CA ASP A 200 11.51 -13.07 -23.00
C ASP A 200 11.18 -13.32 -21.53
N LYS A 201 11.71 -14.42 -20.97
CA LYS A 201 11.35 -14.86 -19.62
C LYS A 201 11.79 -13.86 -18.54
N GLU A 202 12.95 -13.24 -18.70
CA GLU A 202 13.54 -12.39 -17.68
C GLU A 202 12.82 -11.04 -17.63
N ASP A 203 12.56 -10.44 -18.81
CA ASP A 203 11.71 -9.24 -18.92
C ASP A 203 10.32 -9.47 -18.31
N LEU A 204 9.69 -10.61 -18.62
CA LEU A 204 8.38 -10.95 -18.06
C LEU A 204 8.38 -11.02 -16.54
N LEU A 205 9.41 -11.64 -15.93
CA LEU A 205 9.50 -11.75 -14.47
C LEU A 205 9.67 -10.37 -13.83
N ASN A 206 10.58 -9.55 -14.34
CA ASN A 206 10.84 -8.20 -13.84
C ASN A 206 9.59 -7.30 -13.94
N ARG A 207 8.89 -7.35 -15.09
CA ARG A 207 7.66 -6.58 -15.30
C ARG A 207 6.54 -7.02 -14.38
N VAL A 208 6.37 -8.33 -14.18
CA VAL A 208 5.36 -8.85 -13.23
C VAL A 208 5.67 -8.41 -11.82
N GLN A 209 6.92 -8.50 -11.36
CA GLN A 209 7.30 -8.01 -10.04
C GLN A 209 6.97 -6.53 -9.88
N LEU A 210 7.33 -5.69 -10.85
CA LEU A 210 7.01 -4.27 -10.84
C LEU A 210 5.50 -4.01 -10.76
N ILE A 211 4.69 -4.73 -11.56
CA ILE A 211 3.24 -4.60 -11.55
C ILE A 211 2.66 -5.03 -10.19
N LEU A 212 3.12 -6.15 -9.64
CA LEU A 212 2.67 -6.62 -8.32
C LEU A 212 3.03 -5.63 -7.22
N SER A 213 4.23 -5.04 -7.26
CA SER A 213 4.61 -3.96 -6.36
C SER A 213 3.67 -2.78 -6.50
N LYS A 214 3.41 -2.28 -7.72
CA LYS A 214 2.45 -1.17 -7.91
C LYS A 214 1.05 -1.49 -7.41
N ILE A 215 0.55 -2.71 -7.62
CA ILE A 215 -0.77 -3.10 -7.11
C ILE A 215 -0.80 -3.03 -5.57
N VAL A 216 0.22 -3.55 -4.90
CA VAL A 216 0.26 -3.59 -3.42
C VAL A 216 0.55 -2.22 -2.80
N PHE A 217 1.28 -1.34 -3.50
CA PHE A 217 1.74 -0.06 -2.96
C PHE A 217 0.93 1.16 -3.44
N GLU A 218 0.37 1.11 -4.65
CA GLU A 218 -0.33 2.25 -5.28
C GLU A 218 -1.85 2.04 -5.33
N ILE A 219 -2.33 0.80 -5.43
CA ILE A 219 -3.78 0.53 -5.49
C ILE A 219 -4.35 0.21 -4.11
N PHE A 220 -3.69 -0.69 -3.38
CA PHE A 220 -4.21 -1.15 -2.09
C PHE A 220 -3.36 -0.65 -0.93
N TYR A 221 -3.95 -0.62 0.27
CA TYR A 221 -3.19 -0.38 1.48
C TYR A 221 -2.75 -1.71 2.09
N PHE A 222 -1.45 -2.04 2.04
CA PHE A 222 -0.93 -3.38 2.36
C PHE A 222 -1.29 -3.88 3.78
N LYS A 223 -1.57 -2.99 4.74
CA LYS A 223 -2.04 -3.39 6.08
C LYS A 223 -3.42 -4.05 6.09
N GLU A 224 -4.25 -3.77 5.08
CA GLU A 224 -5.56 -4.43 4.91
C GLU A 224 -5.44 -5.94 4.66
N PHE A 225 -4.23 -6.44 4.41
CA PHE A 225 -3.95 -7.83 4.05
C PHE A 225 -3.20 -8.62 5.13
N ALA A 226 -2.94 -8.02 6.29
CA ALA A 226 -2.17 -8.66 7.36
C ALA A 226 -2.78 -10.01 7.78
N ASN A 227 -1.99 -11.08 7.70
CA ASN A 227 -2.39 -12.48 7.97
C ASN A 227 -3.48 -13.06 7.03
N GLU A 228 -3.83 -12.37 5.95
CA GLU A 228 -4.83 -12.83 4.98
C GLU A 228 -4.22 -13.18 3.62
N SER A 229 -2.99 -12.73 3.37
CA SER A 229 -2.25 -12.95 2.13
C SER A 229 -1.49 -14.27 2.10
N TYR A 230 -1.55 -14.98 0.97
CA TYR A 230 -0.73 -16.18 0.72
C TYR A 230 -0.59 -16.47 -0.77
N ILE A 231 0.41 -17.27 -1.11
CA ILE A 231 0.65 -17.79 -2.45
C ILE A 231 0.02 -19.19 -2.56
N GLN A 232 -0.77 -19.42 -3.60
CA GLN A 232 -1.36 -20.72 -3.91
C GLN A 232 -0.98 -21.15 -5.32
N PHE A 233 -0.44 -22.36 -5.46
CA PHE A 233 -0.17 -23.01 -6.75
C PHE A 233 -0.38 -24.52 -6.64
N ALA A 234 -0.47 -25.18 -7.78
CA ALA A 234 -0.46 -26.63 -7.88
C ALA A 234 0.65 -27.05 -8.84
N ASP A 235 1.48 -27.98 -8.38
CA ASP A 235 2.47 -28.62 -9.24
C ASP A 235 1.78 -29.41 -10.34
N LYS A 236 2.36 -29.40 -11.54
CA LYS A 236 1.94 -30.36 -12.56
C LYS A 236 2.32 -31.74 -12.05
N SER A 237 1.31 -32.57 -11.79
CA SER A 237 1.54 -34.01 -11.60
C SER A 237 2.30 -34.53 -12.82
N SER A 238 3.51 -35.03 -12.58
CA SER A 238 4.29 -35.76 -13.59
C SER A 238 3.42 -36.91 -14.09
N ARG A 239 2.99 -36.82 -15.35
CA ARG A 239 2.41 -37.93 -16.09
C ARG A 239 3.44 -38.44 -17.06
#